data_AF-A0A5K0W4N6-F1
#
_entry.id   AF-A0A5K0W4N6-F1
#
_cell.length_a   1.000
_cell.length_b   1.000
_cell.length_c   1.000
_cell.angle_alpha   90.00
_cell.angle_beta   90.00
_cell.angle_gamma   90.00
#
_symmetry.space_group_name_H-M   'P 1'
#
loop_
_entity.id
_entity.type
_entity.pdbx_description
1 polymer ?
#
loop_
_entity_poly.entity_id
_entity_poly.type
_entity_poly.pdbx_seq_one_letter_code
_entity_poly.pdbx_strand_id
1 'polypeptide(L)'
;MGDGRIPHSVGFERRRYLFCLFTVSVFVFVFSWFFFLQSAGSPHFIEHGFLPDKKLFSVVDNFKSTPRDLSKEHHESPPTIATIQDEVKEQPSACEPNKTTLKVFMYDLPSEFHFGLLGWKGTDSVWPDISNGVPDYPGGLNLQHSTEYWLTLDLLSSRFSNRRGPCNAVRVDNSSKADIIFVPFFSSLSYNRYSKVNPKEKVSLNRALQDKLVAYLRVQHEWKRSGGRDHVILAHHPNSMLDARMKLWPCMFILSDFGRYPPNVANIDKDIIAPYKHVIRNYDNDSSTFDSRPILLYFQGAIYRKD
;
A
#
# COMPACT_ATOMS: atom_id res chain seq x y z
N MET A 1 -21.14 82.51 -26.13
CA MET A 1 -21.69 81.55 -27.11
C MET A 1 -20.72 80.38 -27.22
N GLY A 2 -21.13 79.17 -26.85
CA GLY A 2 -20.30 77.97 -26.97
C GLY A 2 -20.65 76.94 -25.91
N ASP A 3 -21.86 76.40 -25.97
CA ASP A 3 -22.29 75.33 -25.08
C ASP A 3 -22.06 73.98 -25.79
N GLY A 4 -21.19 73.16 -25.21
CA GLY A 4 -20.74 71.88 -25.75
C GLY A 4 -21.69 70.75 -25.39
N ARG A 5 -22.35 70.15 -26.38
CA ARG A 5 -23.09 68.89 -26.20
C ARG A 5 -22.19 67.70 -26.45
N ILE A 6 -22.01 66.89 -25.41
CA ILE A 6 -21.35 65.58 -25.43
C ILE A 6 -22.27 64.58 -26.17
N PRO A 7 -21.75 63.73 -27.09
CA PRO A 7 -22.58 62.81 -27.86
C PRO A 7 -23.01 61.58 -27.03
N HIS A 8 -24.33 61.42 -26.87
CA HIS A 8 -25.02 60.32 -26.18
C HIS A 8 -24.83 58.91 -26.79
N SER A 9 -24.03 58.76 -27.86
CA SER A 9 -23.85 57.50 -28.59
C SER A 9 -22.94 56.48 -27.88
N VAL A 10 -21.92 56.95 -27.14
CA VAL A 10 -20.88 56.09 -26.54
C VAL A 10 -21.42 55.26 -25.36
N GLY A 11 -22.44 55.75 -24.66
CA GLY A 11 -23.00 55.06 -23.49
C GLY A 11 -23.84 53.82 -23.84
N PHE A 12 -24.44 53.77 -25.03
CA PHE A 12 -25.34 52.68 -25.43
C PHE A 12 -24.57 51.44 -25.89
N GLU A 13 -23.52 51.63 -26.68
CA GLU A 13 -22.61 50.56 -27.13
C GLU A 13 -21.86 49.91 -25.96
N ARG A 14 -21.39 50.72 -24.99
CA ARG A 14 -20.74 50.20 -23.78
C ARG A 14 -21.67 49.36 -22.91
N ARG A 15 -22.97 49.69 -22.87
CA ARG A 15 -23.99 48.93 -22.13
C ARG A 15 -24.24 47.57 -22.78
N ARG A 16 -24.30 47.51 -24.11
CA ARG A 16 -24.43 46.26 -24.88
C ARG A 16 -23.25 45.32 -24.69
N TYR A 17 -22.03 45.87 -24.67
CA TYR A 17 -20.82 45.07 -24.43
C TYR A 17 -20.79 44.48 -23.01
N LEU A 18 -21.20 45.26 -22.00
CA LEU A 18 -21.30 44.77 -20.61
C LEU A 18 -22.35 43.67 -20.44
N PHE A 19 -23.50 43.79 -21.11
CA PHE A 19 -24.52 42.72 -21.14
C PHE A 19 -24.01 41.44 -21.84
N CYS A 20 -23.24 41.60 -22.92
CA CYS A 20 -22.64 40.46 -23.62
C CYS A 20 -21.59 39.74 -22.74
N LEU A 21 -20.70 40.48 -22.08
CA LEU A 21 -19.73 39.90 -21.16
C LEU A 21 -20.39 39.21 -19.96
N PHE A 22 -21.45 39.79 -19.42
CA PHE A 22 -22.20 39.19 -18.31
C PHE A 22 -22.87 37.88 -18.74
N THR A 23 -23.53 37.87 -19.90
CA THR A 23 -24.17 36.66 -20.43
C THR A 23 -23.16 35.54 -20.73
N VAL A 24 -22.01 35.86 -21.33
CA VAL A 24 -20.93 34.87 -21.55
C VAL A 24 -20.41 34.32 -20.22
N SER A 25 -20.23 35.18 -19.21
CA SER A 25 -19.74 34.75 -17.88
C SER A 25 -20.73 33.81 -17.18
N VAL A 26 -22.03 34.09 -17.26
CA VAL A 26 -23.08 33.22 -16.72
C VAL A 26 -23.11 31.88 -17.45
N PHE A 27 -22.97 31.87 -18.78
CA PHE A 27 -22.91 30.63 -19.55
C PHE A 27 -21.71 29.77 -19.16
N VAL A 28 -20.51 30.36 -19.05
CA VAL A 28 -19.30 29.62 -18.61
C VAL A 28 -19.49 29.07 -17.19
N PHE A 29 -20.10 29.83 -16.28
CA PHE A 29 -20.36 29.38 -14.92
C PHE A 29 -21.35 28.20 -14.87
N VAL A 30 -22.47 28.30 -15.62
CA VAL A 30 -23.48 27.23 -15.70
C VAL A 30 -22.88 25.96 -16.33
N PHE A 31 -22.13 26.07 -17.43
CA PHE A 31 -21.47 24.92 -18.04
C PHE A 31 -20.42 24.30 -17.12
N SER A 32 -19.66 25.10 -16.38
CA SER A 32 -18.71 24.60 -15.38
C SER A 32 -19.43 23.81 -14.28
N TRP A 33 -20.62 24.25 -13.86
CA TRP A 33 -21.42 23.54 -12.88
C TRP A 33 -21.95 22.20 -13.41
N PHE A 34 -22.30 22.10 -14.70
CA PHE A 34 -22.66 20.83 -15.33
C PHE A 34 -21.49 19.82 -15.30
N PHE A 35 -20.25 20.26 -15.55
CA PHE A 35 -19.07 19.39 -15.42
C PHE A 35 -18.80 18.98 -13.97
N PHE A 36 -19.01 19.88 -13.00
CA PHE A 36 -18.89 19.54 -11.58
C PHE A 36 -19.99 18.59 -11.09
N LEU A 37 -21.23 18.76 -11.55
CA LEU A 37 -22.36 17.88 -11.21
C LEU A 37 -22.27 16.51 -11.89
N GLN A 38 -21.70 16.44 -13.10
CA GLN A 38 -21.43 15.17 -13.78
C GLN A 38 -20.24 14.41 -13.15
N SER A 39 -19.29 15.13 -12.54
CA SER A 39 -18.23 14.54 -11.70
C SER A 39 -18.76 14.04 -10.33
N ALA A 40 -19.85 14.63 -9.84
CA ALA A 40 -20.60 14.16 -8.67
C ALA A 40 -21.67 13.09 -9.02
N GLY A 41 -21.60 12.50 -10.21
CA GLY A 41 -22.44 11.38 -10.62
C GLY A 41 -22.10 10.13 -9.82
N SER A 42 -22.94 9.84 -8.82
CA SER A 42 -23.21 8.57 -8.14
C SER A 42 -22.06 7.56 -8.05
N PRO A 43 -21.56 7.21 -6.85
CA PRO A 43 -20.72 6.03 -6.70
C PRO A 43 -21.58 4.82 -7.06
N HIS A 44 -21.41 4.28 -8.28
CA HIS A 44 -21.85 2.93 -8.55
C HIS A 44 -21.19 2.05 -7.50
N PHE A 45 -22.05 1.53 -6.61
CA PHE A 45 -21.72 0.61 -5.55
C PHE A 45 -20.70 -0.40 -6.06
N ILE A 46 -19.55 -0.44 -5.38
CA ILE A 46 -18.52 -1.44 -5.60
C ILE A 46 -19.19 -2.80 -5.42
N GLU A 47 -19.28 -3.55 -6.51
CA GLU A 47 -19.65 -4.95 -6.50
C GLU A 47 -18.65 -5.68 -5.59
N HIS A 48 -19.11 -6.11 -4.41
CA HIS A 48 -18.34 -6.82 -3.39
C HIS A 48 -18.01 -8.26 -3.85
N GLY A 49 -17.23 -8.38 -4.93
CA GLY A 49 -16.84 -9.66 -5.54
C GLY A 49 -15.37 -10.05 -5.37
N PHE A 50 -14.52 -9.20 -4.78
CA PHE A 50 -13.07 -9.43 -4.72
C PHE A 50 -12.47 -9.51 -3.31
N LEU A 51 -13.30 -9.72 -2.27
CA LEU A 51 -12.79 -10.03 -0.94
C LEU A 51 -12.78 -11.55 -0.69
N PRO A 52 -11.67 -12.14 -0.24
CA PRO A 52 -11.67 -13.51 0.26
C PRO A 52 -12.51 -13.57 1.55
N ASP A 53 -13.61 -14.31 1.44
CA ASP A 53 -14.49 -14.90 2.45
C ASP A 53 -15.08 -14.00 3.56
N LYS A 54 -16.42 -13.87 3.55
CA LYS A 54 -17.25 -13.14 4.55
C LYS A 54 -17.15 -13.71 5.97
N LYS A 55 -16.48 -14.86 6.16
CA LYS A 55 -16.32 -15.53 7.45
C LYS A 55 -15.53 -14.69 8.46
N LEU A 56 -14.51 -13.93 8.03
CA LEU A 56 -13.62 -13.19 8.93
C LEU A 56 -14.34 -12.06 9.70
N PHE A 57 -15.27 -11.36 9.05
CA PHE A 57 -15.95 -10.22 9.66
C PHE A 57 -17.08 -10.63 10.63
N SER A 58 -17.71 -11.79 10.43
CA SER A 58 -18.78 -12.28 11.32
C SER A 58 -18.31 -12.62 12.74
N VAL A 59 -17.01 -12.89 12.92
CA VAL A 59 -16.42 -13.22 14.23
C VAL A 59 -16.27 -11.98 15.10
N VAL A 60 -15.98 -10.81 14.50
CA VAL A 60 -15.71 -9.56 15.24
C VAL A 60 -16.97 -8.97 15.87
N ASP A 61 -18.14 -9.10 15.22
CA ASP A 61 -19.39 -8.55 15.75
C ASP A 61 -19.94 -9.32 16.97
N ASN A 62 -19.57 -10.61 17.13
CA ASN A 62 -20.03 -11.42 18.26
C ASN A 62 -19.32 -11.10 19.59
N PHE A 63 -18.18 -10.39 19.58
CA PHE A 63 -17.43 -10.07 20.80
C PHE A 63 -17.97 -8.84 21.57
N LYS A 64 -19.00 -8.15 21.06
CA LYS A 64 -19.53 -6.93 21.67
C LYS A 64 -20.50 -7.12 22.84
N SER A 65 -20.72 -8.33 23.34
CA SER A 65 -21.65 -8.55 24.45
C SER A 65 -21.00 -9.22 25.67
N THR A 66 -21.04 -8.46 26.78
CA THR A 66 -20.98 -8.85 28.19
C THR A 66 -19.63 -8.68 28.91
N PRO A 67 -19.50 -7.70 29.83
CA PRO A 67 -18.48 -7.69 30.86
C PRO A 67 -18.97 -8.50 32.08
N ARG A 68 -18.22 -9.51 32.52
CA ARG A 68 -18.38 -10.09 33.86
C ARG A 68 -17.04 -10.08 34.59
N ASP A 69 -17.08 -9.27 35.64
CA ASP A 69 -16.24 -9.26 36.83
C ASP A 69 -16.14 -10.66 37.44
N LEU A 70 -14.95 -11.04 37.94
CA LEU A 70 -14.76 -11.95 39.08
C LEU A 70 -13.27 -12.16 39.38
N SER A 71 -12.84 -11.50 40.45
CA SER A 71 -11.77 -11.97 41.32
C SER A 71 -12.26 -13.19 42.12
N LYS A 72 -11.46 -14.28 42.13
CA LYS A 72 -11.14 -15.14 43.29
C LYS A 72 -10.50 -16.46 42.86
N GLU A 73 -9.36 -16.75 43.48
CA GLU A 73 -8.67 -18.04 43.50
C GLU A 73 -9.48 -19.10 44.26
N HIS A 74 -9.49 -20.34 43.75
CA HIS A 74 -9.40 -21.51 44.63
C HIS A 74 -8.71 -22.69 43.95
N HIS A 75 -7.81 -23.30 44.73
CA HIS A 75 -7.07 -24.52 44.45
C HIS A 75 -7.98 -25.74 44.48
N GLU A 76 -7.83 -26.64 43.50
CA GLU A 76 -7.97 -28.09 43.73
C GLU A 76 -7.26 -28.88 42.62
N SER A 77 -6.48 -29.88 43.02
CA SER A 77 -5.75 -30.82 42.16
C SER A 77 -6.44 -32.20 42.20
N PRO A 78 -6.01 -33.21 41.41
CA PRO A 78 -6.54 -33.57 40.09
C PRO A 78 -7.17 -34.98 40.07
N PRO A 79 -7.77 -35.43 38.95
CA PRO A 79 -7.80 -36.85 38.64
C PRO A 79 -6.85 -37.21 37.48
N THR A 80 -6.15 -38.32 37.69
CA THR A 80 -5.16 -38.93 36.80
C THR A 80 -5.83 -39.84 35.74
N ILE A 81 -5.10 -40.04 34.64
CA ILE A 81 -5.19 -41.12 33.63
C ILE A 81 -6.16 -40.90 32.46
N ALA A 82 -5.61 -40.42 31.34
CA ALA A 82 -5.50 -41.26 30.14
C ALA A 82 -4.44 -40.67 29.20
N THR A 83 -3.33 -41.40 29.10
CA THR A 83 -2.26 -41.21 28.13
C THR A 83 -2.83 -41.27 26.72
N ILE A 84 -2.92 -40.13 26.04
CA ILE A 84 -2.89 -40.07 24.58
C ILE A 84 -1.65 -39.27 24.22
N GLN A 85 -0.56 -40.03 24.11
CA GLN A 85 0.59 -39.64 23.31
C GLN A 85 0.09 -39.51 21.87
N ASP A 86 0.02 -38.29 21.38
CA ASP A 86 0.36 -37.95 20.01
C ASP A 86 0.72 -36.46 19.99
N GLU A 87 1.90 -36.17 20.57
CA GLU A 87 2.64 -34.98 20.18
C GLU A 87 3.06 -35.17 18.72
N VAL A 88 2.15 -34.87 17.80
CA VAL A 88 2.55 -34.52 16.44
C VAL A 88 3.34 -33.24 16.58
N LYS A 89 4.67 -33.35 16.68
CA LYS A 89 5.58 -32.26 16.31
C LYS A 89 5.24 -31.92 14.87
N GLU A 90 4.32 -30.98 14.67
CA GLU A 90 4.09 -30.33 13.39
C GLU A 90 5.40 -29.63 13.04
N GLN A 91 6.25 -30.36 12.31
CA GLN A 91 7.31 -29.79 11.51
C GLN A 91 6.68 -28.65 10.71
N PRO A 92 7.31 -27.46 10.63
CA PRO A 92 6.77 -26.39 9.82
C PRO A 92 6.50 -26.93 8.42
N SER A 93 5.22 -27.04 8.07
CA SER A 93 4.77 -27.69 6.83
C SER A 93 5.53 -27.05 5.67
N ALA A 94 6.10 -27.87 4.80
CA ALA A 94 6.75 -27.38 3.59
C ALA A 94 5.79 -26.46 2.82
N CYS A 95 6.31 -25.40 2.19
CA CYS A 95 5.47 -24.55 1.35
C CYS A 95 4.79 -25.41 0.27
N GLU A 96 3.46 -25.49 0.31
CA GLU A 96 2.65 -26.16 -0.70
C GLU A 96 1.91 -25.11 -1.55
N PRO A 97 2.44 -24.71 -2.73
CA PRO A 97 1.85 -23.66 -3.58
C PRO A 97 0.38 -23.87 -3.96
N ASN A 98 -0.11 -25.11 -3.92
CA ASN A 98 -1.50 -25.44 -4.25
C ASN A 98 -2.48 -25.17 -3.10
N LYS A 99 -2.00 -25.07 -1.86
CA LYS A 99 -2.80 -24.75 -0.67
C LYS A 99 -2.72 -23.27 -0.27
N THR A 100 -1.98 -22.46 -1.02
CA THR A 100 -1.71 -21.07 -0.65
C THR A 100 -2.86 -20.15 -0.99
N THR A 101 -3.13 -19.22 -0.08
CA THR A 101 -4.30 -18.35 -0.15
C THR A 101 -4.13 -17.20 -1.15
N LEU A 102 -2.90 -16.75 -1.43
CA LEU A 102 -2.65 -15.57 -2.28
C LEU A 102 -1.57 -15.81 -3.34
N LYS A 103 -1.93 -15.68 -4.61
CA LYS A 103 -1.00 -15.71 -5.75
C LYS A 103 -0.60 -14.30 -6.15
N VAL A 104 0.70 -14.05 -6.17
CA VAL A 104 1.26 -12.72 -6.37
C VAL A 104 2.12 -12.72 -7.63
N PHE A 105 1.76 -11.91 -8.61
CA PHE A 105 2.69 -11.58 -9.69
C PHE A 105 3.58 -10.44 -9.21
N MET A 106 4.88 -10.51 -9.49
CA MET A 106 5.83 -9.47 -9.08
C MET A 106 6.56 -8.98 -10.31
N TYR A 107 6.48 -7.67 -10.57
CA TYR A 107 7.16 -7.06 -11.71
C TYR A 107 8.67 -7.25 -11.62
N ASP A 108 9.26 -7.61 -12.76
CA ASP A 108 10.70 -7.62 -12.97
C ASP A 108 11.20 -6.19 -13.24
N LEU A 109 11.12 -5.33 -12.21
CA LEU A 109 11.63 -3.97 -12.27
C LEU A 109 13.16 -3.96 -12.44
N PRO A 110 13.74 -2.96 -13.10
CA PRO A 110 15.19 -2.78 -13.12
C PRO A 110 15.81 -2.70 -11.72
N SER A 111 17.05 -3.16 -11.58
CA SER A 111 17.72 -3.25 -10.26
C SER A 111 17.85 -1.90 -9.53
N GLU A 112 17.84 -0.77 -10.26
CA GLU A 112 17.81 0.58 -9.69
C GLU A 112 16.59 0.86 -8.79
N PHE A 113 15.54 0.04 -8.85
CA PHE A 113 14.36 0.15 -7.98
C PHE A 113 14.48 -0.67 -6.69
N HIS A 114 15.39 -1.64 -6.58
CA HIS A 114 15.44 -2.54 -5.43
C HIS A 114 16.88 -2.83 -4.97
N PHE A 115 17.35 -4.07 -5.05
CA PHE A 115 18.69 -4.51 -4.65
C PHE A 115 19.85 -3.69 -5.26
N GLY A 116 19.68 -3.02 -6.40
CA GLY A 116 20.68 -2.07 -6.90
C GLY A 116 20.91 -0.87 -5.97
N LEU A 117 19.88 -0.44 -5.23
CA LEU A 117 20.01 0.56 -4.16
C LEU A 117 20.83 0.04 -2.97
N LEU A 118 21.00 -1.28 -2.84
CA LEU A 118 21.87 -1.94 -1.86
C LEU A 118 23.27 -2.23 -2.42
N GLY A 119 23.59 -1.74 -3.62
CA GLY A 119 24.90 -1.95 -4.26
C GLY A 119 25.04 -3.28 -4.98
N TRP A 120 23.95 -4.06 -5.12
CA TRP A 120 23.96 -5.28 -5.91
C TRP A 120 24.08 -4.97 -7.40
N LYS A 121 25.03 -5.62 -8.06
CA LYS A 121 25.30 -5.46 -9.49
C LYS A 121 24.78 -6.69 -10.24
N GLY A 122 23.47 -6.74 -10.45
CA GLY A 122 22.85 -7.77 -11.30
C GLY A 122 23.16 -7.48 -12.77
N THR A 123 23.98 -8.31 -13.41
CA THR A 123 24.32 -8.18 -14.84
C THR A 123 23.34 -8.92 -15.73
N ASP A 124 22.95 -10.14 -15.33
CA ASP A 124 22.17 -11.07 -16.17
C ASP A 124 20.84 -11.52 -15.54
N SER A 125 20.56 -11.05 -14.32
CA SER A 125 19.34 -11.38 -13.58
C SER A 125 18.74 -10.12 -12.98
N VAL A 126 17.41 -10.13 -12.84
CA VAL A 126 16.63 -9.11 -12.14
C VAL A 126 16.75 -9.29 -10.62
N TRP A 127 16.91 -10.51 -10.14
CA TRP A 127 16.93 -10.84 -8.72
C TRP A 127 18.27 -11.43 -8.27
N PRO A 128 18.74 -11.12 -7.04
CA PRO A 128 19.87 -11.84 -6.46
C PRO A 128 19.51 -13.32 -6.27
N ASP A 129 20.51 -14.18 -6.37
CA ASP A 129 20.36 -15.58 -6.02
C ASP A 129 20.25 -15.72 -4.50
N ILE A 130 19.01 -15.82 -4.01
CA ILE A 130 18.75 -15.88 -2.58
C ILE A 130 19.32 -17.13 -1.90
N SER A 131 19.67 -18.17 -2.68
CA SER A 131 20.28 -19.39 -2.13
C SER A 131 21.77 -19.21 -1.80
N ASN A 132 22.44 -18.28 -2.49
CA ASN A 132 23.87 -17.99 -2.37
C ASN A 132 24.15 -16.68 -1.63
N GLY A 133 23.13 -16.12 -0.97
CA GLY A 133 23.22 -14.90 -0.17
C GLY A 133 22.57 -13.70 -0.84
N VAL A 134 22.07 -12.79 -0.01
CA VAL A 134 21.37 -11.58 -0.46
C VAL A 134 22.11 -10.35 0.07
N PRO A 135 22.06 -9.21 -0.64
CA PRO A 135 22.62 -7.97 -0.13
C PRO A 135 22.00 -7.61 1.23
N ASP A 136 22.83 -7.29 2.21
CA ASP A 136 22.35 -6.90 3.53
C ASP A 136 21.55 -5.61 3.46
N TYR A 137 20.42 -5.58 4.17
CA TYR A 137 19.68 -4.33 4.35
C TYR A 137 20.43 -3.43 5.34
N PRO A 138 20.59 -2.12 5.05
CA PRO A 138 21.35 -1.24 5.93
C PRO A 138 20.75 -1.16 7.34
N GLY A 139 21.63 -1.17 8.33
CA GLY A 139 21.28 -1.05 9.74
C GLY A 139 20.77 0.33 10.16
N GLY A 140 20.66 0.51 11.48
CA GLY A 140 20.29 1.79 12.09
C GLY A 140 18.85 2.21 11.77
N LEU A 141 18.65 3.51 11.51
CA LEU A 141 17.32 4.07 11.24
C LEU A 141 16.65 3.50 9.98
N ASN A 142 17.43 2.97 9.02
CA ASN A 142 16.85 2.37 7.81
C ASN A 142 16.01 1.13 8.13
N LEU A 143 16.40 0.34 9.14
CA LEU A 143 15.72 -0.89 9.53
C LEU A 143 14.24 -0.68 9.85
N GLN A 144 13.87 0.53 10.33
CA GLN A 144 12.50 0.87 10.70
C GLN A 144 11.52 0.71 9.53
N HIS A 145 11.97 0.89 8.30
CA HIS A 145 11.16 0.80 7.08
C HIS A 145 11.64 -0.29 6.12
N SER A 146 12.25 -1.35 6.65
CA SER A 146 12.80 -2.46 5.86
C SER A 146 11.76 -3.46 5.32
N THR A 147 10.46 -3.22 5.53
CA THR A 147 9.37 -4.11 5.11
C THR A 147 9.42 -4.46 3.62
N GLU A 148 9.89 -3.54 2.76
CA GLU A 148 9.99 -3.73 1.30
C GLU A 148 11.00 -4.81 0.94
N TYR A 149 12.10 -4.86 1.67
CA TYR A 149 13.15 -5.84 1.48
C TYR A 149 12.68 -7.23 1.93
N TRP A 150 12.07 -7.34 3.12
CA TRP A 150 11.62 -8.61 3.65
C TRP A 150 10.49 -9.22 2.83
N LEU A 151 9.50 -8.42 2.39
CA LEU A 151 8.42 -8.92 1.53
C LEU A 151 8.92 -9.38 0.16
N THR A 152 9.87 -8.65 -0.45
CA THR A 152 10.47 -9.08 -1.71
C THR A 152 11.23 -10.40 -1.53
N LEU A 153 12.01 -10.55 -0.46
CA LEU A 153 12.70 -11.81 -0.17
C LEU A 153 11.73 -12.96 0.11
N ASP A 154 10.64 -12.71 0.84
CA ASP A 154 9.61 -13.71 1.11
C ASP A 154 9.00 -14.23 -0.20
N LEU A 155 8.57 -13.32 -1.08
CA LEU A 155 8.01 -13.67 -2.38
C LEU A 155 9.03 -14.37 -3.29
N LEU A 156 10.30 -13.93 -3.31
CA LEU A 156 11.36 -14.63 -4.05
C LEU A 156 11.57 -16.04 -3.51
N SER A 157 11.54 -16.21 -2.19
CA SER A 157 11.75 -17.50 -1.53
C SER A 157 10.59 -18.48 -1.73
N SER A 158 9.38 -17.99 -2.02
CA SER A 158 8.19 -18.83 -2.22
C SER A 158 8.29 -19.81 -3.40
N ARG A 159 9.27 -19.63 -4.29
CA ARG A 159 9.52 -20.53 -5.44
C ARG A 159 10.31 -21.77 -5.07
N PHE A 160 10.99 -21.78 -3.92
CA PHE A 160 11.83 -22.89 -3.51
C PHE A 160 10.98 -23.95 -2.80
N SER A 161 10.97 -25.17 -3.33
CA SER A 161 10.23 -26.30 -2.78
C SER A 161 10.69 -26.72 -1.38
N ASN A 162 11.93 -26.38 -1.00
CA ASN A 162 12.50 -26.64 0.32
C ASN A 162 12.35 -25.46 1.30
N ARG A 163 11.56 -24.41 0.95
CA ARG A 163 11.28 -23.29 1.84
C ARG A 163 10.59 -23.80 3.12
N ARG A 164 11.15 -23.43 4.26
CA ARG A 164 10.56 -23.68 5.59
C ARG A 164 9.61 -22.52 5.95
N GLY A 165 8.47 -22.85 6.56
CA GLY A 165 7.50 -21.88 7.08
C GLY A 165 6.23 -21.74 6.23
N PRO A 166 5.23 -21.02 6.75
CA PRO A 166 3.93 -20.89 6.11
C PRO A 166 4.05 -20.15 4.77
N CYS A 167 3.32 -20.63 3.76
CA CYS A 167 3.32 -20.08 2.42
C CYS A 167 2.00 -19.34 2.16
N ASN A 168 1.75 -18.26 2.92
CA ASN A 168 0.49 -17.53 2.80
C ASN A 168 0.35 -16.82 1.45
N ALA A 169 1.49 -16.42 0.87
CA ALA A 169 1.59 -15.82 -0.45
C ALA A 169 2.66 -16.52 -1.29
N VAL A 170 2.37 -16.76 -2.57
CA VAL A 170 3.30 -17.37 -3.53
C VAL A 170 3.48 -16.51 -4.76
N ARG A 171 4.74 -16.38 -5.19
CA ARG A 171 5.07 -15.68 -6.42
C ARG A 171 4.76 -16.55 -7.63
N VAL A 172 3.93 -16.05 -8.54
CA VAL A 172 3.65 -16.68 -9.84
C VAL A 172 4.36 -15.94 -10.97
N ASP A 173 4.68 -16.65 -12.05
CA ASP A 173 5.33 -16.08 -13.25
C ASP A 173 4.37 -15.39 -14.21
N ASN A 174 3.08 -15.74 -14.16
CA ASN A 174 2.09 -15.23 -15.11
C ASN A 174 1.05 -14.37 -14.37
N SER A 175 0.95 -13.10 -14.76
CA SER A 175 0.01 -12.14 -14.16
C SER A 175 -1.47 -12.43 -14.41
N SER A 176 -1.81 -13.33 -15.34
CA SER A 176 -3.16 -13.87 -15.50
C SER A 176 -3.55 -14.89 -14.44
N LYS A 177 -2.57 -15.46 -13.71
CA LYS A 177 -2.80 -16.42 -12.62
C LYS A 177 -2.69 -15.79 -11.22
N ALA A 178 -2.44 -14.49 -11.16
CA ALA A 178 -2.24 -13.77 -9.92
C ALA A 178 -3.52 -13.12 -9.44
N ASP A 179 -3.70 -13.08 -8.12
CA ASP A 179 -4.77 -12.36 -7.44
C ASP A 179 -4.39 -10.88 -7.29
N ILE A 180 -3.11 -10.60 -7.07
CA ILE A 180 -2.55 -9.24 -6.96
C ILE A 180 -1.20 -9.12 -7.65
N ILE A 181 -0.77 -7.87 -7.86
CA ILE A 181 0.52 -7.53 -8.46
C ILE A 181 1.34 -6.75 -7.44
N PHE A 182 2.49 -7.29 -7.06
CA PHE A 182 3.44 -6.60 -6.22
C PHE A 182 4.42 -5.77 -7.06
N VAL A 183 4.61 -4.51 -6.67
CA VAL A 183 5.56 -3.56 -7.28
C VAL A 183 6.78 -3.44 -6.37
N PRO A 184 7.91 -4.12 -6.68
CA PRO A 184 9.06 -4.23 -5.78
C PRO A 184 9.97 -3.01 -5.86
N PHE A 185 9.43 -1.81 -5.58
CA PHE A 185 10.22 -0.60 -5.41
C PHE A 185 10.59 -0.41 -3.94
N PHE A 186 11.89 -0.36 -3.64
CA PHE A 186 12.41 -0.07 -2.31
C PHE A 186 12.36 1.45 -2.04
N SER A 187 11.12 1.97 -1.98
CA SER A 187 10.82 3.39 -1.95
C SER A 187 11.28 4.06 -0.65
N SER A 188 11.28 3.33 0.47
CA SER A 188 11.75 3.82 1.76
C SER A 188 13.26 4.00 1.74
N LEU A 189 13.98 3.00 1.22
CA LEU A 189 15.42 3.07 1.05
C LEU A 189 15.84 4.14 0.04
N SER A 190 15.12 4.24 -1.08
CA SER A 190 15.33 5.29 -2.09
C SER A 190 15.22 6.68 -1.47
N TYR A 191 14.19 6.93 -0.65
CA TYR A 191 14.05 8.20 0.05
C TYR A 191 15.22 8.46 1.00
N ASN A 192 15.57 7.48 1.84
CA ASN A 192 16.63 7.65 2.84
C ASN A 192 18.00 7.96 2.21
N ARG A 193 18.32 7.33 1.08
CA ARG A 193 19.62 7.51 0.40
C ARG A 193 19.66 8.69 -0.55
N TYR A 194 18.55 8.95 -1.25
CA TYR A 194 18.57 9.74 -2.48
C TYR A 194 17.51 10.83 -2.54
N SER A 195 16.92 11.23 -1.41
CA SER A 195 15.95 12.34 -1.36
C SER A 195 16.58 13.72 -1.55
N LYS A 196 17.85 13.90 -1.14
CA LYS A 196 18.57 15.16 -1.28
C LYS A 196 18.96 15.40 -2.74
N VAL A 197 18.84 16.65 -3.19
CA VAL A 197 19.23 17.07 -4.53
C VAL A 197 20.73 17.34 -4.54
N ASN A 198 21.47 16.71 -5.45
CA ASN A 198 22.88 17.02 -5.68
C ASN A 198 23.00 18.43 -6.28
N PRO A 199 24.01 19.25 -5.94
CA PRO A 199 24.15 20.60 -6.48
C PRO A 199 24.21 20.70 -8.02
N LYS A 200 24.57 19.60 -8.69
CA LYS A 200 24.68 19.50 -10.16
C LYS A 200 23.39 19.04 -10.84
N GLU A 201 22.40 18.59 -10.07
CA GLU A 201 21.16 17.99 -10.58
C GLU A 201 19.96 18.88 -10.27
N LYS A 202 18.95 18.85 -11.15
CA LYS A 202 17.71 19.62 -10.96
C LYS A 202 16.69 18.92 -10.04
N VAL A 203 16.76 17.60 -9.98
CA VAL A 203 15.87 16.74 -9.17
C VAL A 203 16.71 15.70 -8.47
N SER A 204 16.26 15.22 -7.32
CA SER A 204 16.95 14.14 -6.62
C SER A 204 16.72 12.81 -7.33
N LEU A 205 17.67 11.88 -7.20
CA LEU A 205 17.53 10.54 -7.78
C LEU A 205 16.26 9.82 -7.27
N ASN A 206 15.87 10.03 -6.00
CA ASN A 206 14.60 9.49 -5.48
C ASN A 206 13.38 9.99 -6.25
N ARG A 207 13.33 11.27 -6.62
CA ARG A 207 12.24 11.83 -7.44
C ARG A 207 12.30 11.28 -8.87
N ALA A 208 13.48 11.20 -9.46
CA ALA A 208 13.66 10.63 -10.79
C ALA A 208 13.19 9.17 -10.86
N LEU A 209 13.52 8.34 -9.86
CA LEU A 209 13.05 6.95 -9.77
C LEU A 209 11.52 6.88 -9.63
N GLN A 210 10.92 7.72 -8.80
CA GLN A 210 9.46 7.80 -8.68
C GLN A 210 8.77 8.13 -10.01
N ASP A 211 9.29 9.11 -10.76
CA ASP A 211 8.73 9.48 -12.07
C ASP A 211 8.92 8.34 -13.10
N LYS A 212 10.09 7.69 -13.11
CA LYS A 212 10.34 6.49 -13.93
C LYS A 212 9.39 5.35 -13.59
N LEU A 213 9.12 5.10 -12.30
CA LEU A 213 8.20 4.05 -11.87
C LEU A 213 6.79 4.29 -12.39
N VAL A 214 6.28 5.52 -12.28
CA VAL A 214 4.95 5.88 -12.80
C VAL A 214 4.88 5.66 -14.30
N ALA A 215 5.90 6.08 -15.04
CA ALA A 215 5.98 5.87 -16.48
C ALA A 215 6.01 4.37 -16.84
N TYR A 216 6.83 3.59 -16.12
CA TYR A 216 6.94 2.14 -16.30
C TYR A 216 5.61 1.43 -16.08
N LEU A 217 4.91 1.71 -14.96
CA LEU A 217 3.66 1.04 -14.61
C LEU A 217 2.57 1.32 -15.64
N ARG A 218 2.41 2.58 -16.06
CA ARG A 218 1.33 3.00 -16.97
C ARG A 218 1.33 2.32 -18.33
N VAL A 219 2.48 1.83 -18.79
CA VAL A 219 2.59 1.15 -20.09
C VAL A 219 2.32 -0.35 -20.01
N GLN A 220 2.36 -0.94 -18.81
CA GLN A 220 2.16 -2.39 -18.61
C GLN A 220 0.73 -2.83 -18.93
N HIS A 221 0.57 -4.07 -19.42
CA HIS A 221 -0.75 -4.60 -19.72
C HIS A 221 -1.59 -4.78 -18.47
N GLU A 222 -1.00 -5.17 -17.34
CA GLU A 222 -1.76 -5.34 -16.12
C GLU A 222 -2.27 -4.00 -15.57
N TRP A 223 -1.47 -2.95 -15.67
CA TRP A 223 -1.92 -1.61 -15.32
C TRP A 223 -3.09 -1.16 -16.18
N LYS A 224 -3.02 -1.38 -17.50
CA LYS A 224 -4.12 -1.05 -18.43
C LYS A 224 -5.39 -1.86 -18.13
N ARG A 225 -5.25 -3.09 -17.62
CA ARG A 225 -6.37 -3.98 -17.25
C ARG A 225 -7.11 -3.48 -16.00
N SER A 226 -6.39 -3.12 -14.94
CA SER A 226 -6.99 -2.82 -13.63
C SER A 226 -7.02 -1.34 -13.27
N GLY A 227 -6.29 -0.49 -13.99
CA GLY A 227 -6.05 0.89 -13.61
C GLY A 227 -5.21 1.05 -12.34
N GLY A 228 -4.46 0.03 -11.93
CA GLY A 228 -3.65 0.05 -10.71
C GLY A 228 -4.32 -0.59 -9.48
N ARG A 229 -5.59 -0.98 -9.56
CA ARG A 229 -6.38 -1.42 -8.38
C ARG A 229 -5.93 -2.74 -7.78
N ASP A 230 -5.30 -3.61 -8.58
CA ASP A 230 -4.72 -4.88 -8.14
C ASP A 230 -3.22 -4.75 -7.83
N HIS A 231 -2.65 -3.54 -7.88
CA HIS A 231 -1.25 -3.28 -7.58
C HIS A 231 -1.03 -2.94 -6.11
N VAL A 232 -0.08 -3.63 -5.49
CA VAL A 232 0.42 -3.38 -4.14
C VAL A 232 1.77 -2.70 -4.21
N ILE A 233 1.88 -1.51 -3.62
CA ILE A 233 3.09 -0.70 -3.60
C ILE A 233 3.50 -0.42 -2.16
N LEU A 234 4.77 -0.63 -1.83
CA LEU A 234 5.26 -0.22 -0.53
C LEU A 234 5.61 1.26 -0.48
N ALA A 235 5.05 1.97 0.49
CA ALA A 235 5.35 3.37 0.79
C ALA A 235 5.44 3.57 2.32
N HIS A 236 6.12 2.64 3.00
CA HIS A 236 6.12 2.52 4.45
C HIS A 236 6.85 3.67 5.16
N HIS A 237 7.93 4.22 4.59
CA HIS A 237 8.46 5.50 5.10
C HIS A 237 7.46 6.63 4.79
N PRO A 238 7.04 7.47 5.76
CA PRO A 238 5.99 8.47 5.53
C PRO A 238 6.28 9.52 4.44
N ASN A 239 7.57 9.74 4.15
CA ASN A 239 8.05 10.62 3.07
C ASN A 239 8.49 9.86 1.81
N SER A 240 8.37 8.54 1.76
CA SER A 240 8.55 7.81 0.51
C SER A 240 7.40 8.14 -0.45
N MET A 241 7.65 7.98 -1.75
CA MET A 241 6.63 8.13 -2.79
C MET A 241 5.92 9.50 -2.85
N LEU A 242 6.47 10.58 -2.28
CA LEU A 242 5.80 11.90 -2.25
C LEU A 242 5.38 12.42 -3.64
N ASP A 243 6.17 12.16 -4.67
CA ASP A 243 5.95 12.64 -6.04
C ASP A 243 5.08 11.67 -6.88
N ALA A 244 5.06 10.39 -6.52
CA ALA A 244 4.36 9.34 -7.25
C ALA A 244 3.01 8.92 -6.63
N ARG A 245 2.85 8.99 -5.29
CA ARG A 245 1.68 8.44 -4.58
C ARG A 245 0.34 9.00 -5.06
N MET A 246 0.30 10.29 -5.39
CA MET A 246 -0.91 10.93 -5.95
C MET A 246 -1.22 10.41 -7.36
N LYS A 247 -0.20 10.07 -8.15
CA LYS A 247 -0.34 9.55 -9.52
C LYS A 247 -0.72 8.07 -9.54
N LEU A 248 -0.44 7.36 -8.46
CA LEU A 248 -0.65 5.92 -8.27
C LEU A 248 -1.74 5.63 -7.22
N TRP A 249 -2.57 6.61 -6.88
CA TRP A 249 -3.57 6.53 -5.81
C TRP A 249 -4.56 5.34 -5.90
N PRO A 250 -4.90 4.77 -7.09
CA PRO A 250 -5.76 3.59 -7.14
C PRO A 250 -5.11 2.32 -6.56
N CYS A 251 -3.78 2.30 -6.40
CA CYS A 251 -3.06 1.17 -5.85
C CYS A 251 -3.36 0.98 -4.35
N MET A 252 -3.19 -0.25 -3.90
CA MET A 252 -3.09 -0.57 -2.48
C MET A 252 -1.68 -0.21 -1.99
N PHE A 253 -1.59 0.66 -1.00
CA PHE A 253 -0.34 1.02 -0.36
C PHE A 253 -0.16 0.23 0.94
N ILE A 254 1.08 -0.18 1.18
CA ILE A 254 1.53 -0.60 2.51
C ILE A 254 2.25 0.57 3.16
N LEU A 255 1.69 1.10 4.25
CA LEU A 255 2.05 2.35 4.92
C LEU A 255 2.40 2.12 6.39
N SER A 256 3.06 3.08 7.03
CA SER A 256 3.27 3.06 8.49
C SER A 256 2.10 3.66 9.28
N ASP A 257 1.40 4.62 8.68
CA ASP A 257 0.23 5.31 9.23
C ASP A 257 -0.52 6.05 8.10
N PHE A 258 -1.75 6.50 8.38
CA PHE A 258 -2.56 7.29 7.45
C PHE A 258 -2.35 8.81 7.56
N GLY A 259 -1.57 9.28 8.54
CA GLY A 259 -1.56 10.68 8.95
C GLY A 259 -0.87 11.65 7.99
N ARG A 260 -0.30 11.21 6.87
CA ARG A 260 0.39 12.08 5.88
C ARG A 260 -0.26 12.11 4.50
N TYR A 261 -1.45 11.53 4.37
CA TYR A 261 -2.07 11.26 3.09
C TYR A 261 -3.48 11.86 3.05
N PRO A 262 -3.87 12.49 1.94
CA PRO A 262 -5.28 12.77 1.68
C PRO A 262 -6.10 11.47 1.72
N PRO A 263 -7.32 11.46 2.29
CA PRO A 263 -8.14 10.25 2.41
C PRO A 263 -8.49 9.58 1.07
N ASN A 264 -8.52 10.35 -0.02
CA ASN A 264 -8.73 9.81 -1.37
C ASN A 264 -7.50 9.08 -1.93
N VAL A 265 -6.33 9.22 -1.29
CA VAL A 265 -5.06 8.61 -1.73
C VAL A 265 -4.69 7.43 -0.84
N ALA A 266 -4.85 7.59 0.48
CA ALA A 266 -4.72 6.48 1.41
C ALA A 266 -5.87 6.44 2.42
N ASN A 267 -6.46 5.27 2.61
CA ASN A 267 -7.57 5.03 3.53
C ASN A 267 -7.67 3.57 3.97
N ILE A 268 -8.48 3.35 5.00
CA ILE A 268 -8.70 2.05 5.62
C ILE A 268 -9.41 1.03 4.71
N ASP A 269 -10.12 1.49 3.69
CA ASP A 269 -10.91 0.60 2.83
C ASP A 269 -10.02 -0.17 1.84
N LYS A 270 -8.84 0.37 1.51
CA LYS A 270 -7.96 -0.23 0.50
C LYS A 270 -6.51 -0.44 0.94
N ASP A 271 -5.99 0.28 1.93
CA ASP A 271 -4.56 0.27 2.26
C ASP A 271 -4.27 -0.48 3.55
N ILE A 272 -3.03 -0.95 3.67
CA ILE A 272 -2.57 -1.79 4.78
C ILE A 272 -1.56 -1.01 5.60
N ILE A 273 -1.72 -1.04 6.92
CA ILE A 273 -0.69 -0.55 7.84
C ILE A 273 0.26 -1.69 8.20
N ALA A 274 1.51 -1.54 7.81
CA ALA A 274 2.59 -2.36 8.33
C ALA A 274 3.22 -1.66 9.56
N PRO A 275 3.62 -2.43 10.58
CA PRO A 275 4.27 -1.89 11.75
C PRO A 275 5.76 -1.64 11.49
N TYR A 276 6.34 -0.69 12.23
CA TYR A 276 7.78 -0.48 12.23
C TYR A 276 8.51 -1.72 12.77
N LYS A 277 9.65 -2.08 12.13
CA LYS A 277 10.43 -3.26 12.53
C LYS A 277 10.79 -3.30 14.02
N HIS A 278 11.08 -2.15 14.63
CA HIS A 278 11.48 -2.08 16.04
C HIS A 278 10.30 -2.18 17.03
N VAL A 279 9.06 -2.06 16.55
CA VAL A 279 7.84 -2.12 17.38
C VAL A 279 7.39 -3.58 17.59
N ILE A 280 7.70 -4.47 16.64
CA ILE A 280 7.32 -5.88 16.70
C ILE A 280 8.56 -6.74 16.88
N ARG A 281 8.50 -7.65 17.87
CA ARG A 281 9.55 -8.64 18.08
C ARG A 281 9.44 -9.76 17.05
N ASN A 282 10.58 -10.32 16.65
CA ASN A 282 10.58 -11.55 15.87
C ASN A 282 10.03 -12.70 16.75
N TYR A 283 9.25 -13.57 16.12
CA TYR A 283 8.73 -14.78 16.73
C TYR A 283 9.47 -15.97 16.12
N ASP A 284 10.69 -16.23 16.60
CA ASP A 284 11.56 -17.25 16.00
C ASP A 284 11.07 -18.69 16.29
N ASN A 285 10.29 -18.89 17.35
CA ASN A 285 9.78 -20.19 17.82
C ASN A 285 8.29 -20.14 18.14
N ASP A 286 7.47 -19.70 17.19
CA ASP A 286 6.02 -19.61 17.39
C ASP A 286 5.29 -20.68 16.56
N SER A 287 4.82 -21.71 17.25
CA SER A 287 4.00 -22.80 16.68
C SER A 287 2.50 -22.49 16.71
N SER A 288 2.10 -21.28 17.11
CA SER A 288 0.69 -20.92 17.23
C SER A 288 0.06 -20.71 15.84
N THR A 289 -0.97 -21.50 15.53
CA THR A 289 -1.91 -21.27 14.43
C THR A 289 -2.74 -20.01 14.66
N PHE A 290 -3.42 -19.49 13.62
CA PHE A 290 -4.30 -18.33 13.74
C PHE A 290 -5.35 -18.51 14.84
N ASP A 291 -6.02 -19.67 14.88
CA ASP A 291 -7.07 -19.97 15.86
C ASP A 291 -6.53 -20.21 17.29
N SER A 292 -5.26 -20.63 17.41
CA SER A 292 -4.64 -20.88 18.71
C SER A 292 -4.17 -19.60 19.42
N ARG A 293 -4.16 -18.45 18.74
CA ARG A 293 -3.74 -17.17 19.32
C ARG A 293 -4.90 -16.58 20.12
N PRO A 294 -4.86 -16.60 21.47
CA PRO A 294 -5.99 -16.14 22.28
C PRO A 294 -6.12 -14.61 22.29
N ILE A 295 -5.09 -13.90 21.83
CA ILE A 295 -5.00 -12.44 21.89
C ILE A 295 -4.76 -11.90 20.48
N LEU A 296 -5.74 -11.17 19.96
CA LEU A 296 -5.57 -10.32 18.78
C LEU A 296 -4.87 -9.03 19.21
N LEU A 297 -3.61 -8.86 18.79
CA LEU A 297 -2.89 -7.62 19.04
C LEU A 297 -3.35 -6.55 18.04
N TYR A 298 -4.23 -5.66 18.49
CA TYR A 298 -4.67 -4.49 17.72
C TYR A 298 -3.78 -3.29 18.07
N PHE A 299 -3.06 -2.77 17.07
CA PHE A 299 -2.30 -1.54 17.22
C PHE A 299 -3.17 -0.36 16.80
N GLN A 300 -3.81 0.30 17.78
CA GLN A 300 -4.29 1.66 17.58
C GLN A 300 -3.07 2.58 17.60
N GLY A 301 -2.55 2.94 16.44
CA GLY A 301 -1.52 3.98 16.35
C GLY A 301 -1.98 5.25 17.07
N ALA A 302 -1.03 6.05 17.58
CA ALA A 302 -1.38 7.32 18.20
C ALA A 302 -2.15 8.21 17.21
N ILE A 303 -3.36 8.64 17.61
CA ILE A 303 -4.23 9.50 16.78
C ILE A 303 -3.60 10.89 16.58
N TYR A 304 -2.74 11.31 17.51
CA TYR A 304 -2.05 12.59 17.50
C TYR A 304 -0.54 12.37 17.37
N ARG A 305 0.10 13.09 16.44
CA ARG A 305 1.56 13.18 16.41
C ARG A 305 2.03 14.06 17.57
N LYS A 306 3.15 13.71 18.20
CA LYS A 306 3.89 14.66 19.04
C LYS A 306 4.42 15.76 18.13
N ASP A 307 4.05 17.00 18.45
CA ASP A 307 4.61 18.21 17.86
C ASP A 307 6.10 18.36 18.20
#